data_AF-A0A928PCF3-F1
#
_entry.id   AF-A0A928PCF3-F1
#
_cell.length_a   1.000
_cell.length_b   1.000
_cell.length_c   1.000
_cell.angle_alpha   90.00
_cell.angle_beta   90.00
_cell.angle_gamma   90.00
#
_symmetry.space_group_name_H-M   'P 1'
#
loop_
_entity.id
_entity.type
_entity.pdbx_description
1 polymer ?
#
loop_
_entity_poly.entity_id
_entity_poly.type
_entity_poly.pdbx_seq_one_letter_code
_entity_poly.pdbx_strand_id
1 'polypeptide(L)'
;MENLTYNQTLSCAMEYARAGRIEEWVHLYLPVDGRNQPMADGLRLAPRKWRGPVRFPLSRLTRICGPEEDMKWRTHPVQFEEHVSSLVREIEKGADLPPLIVHCTSEGLELNDGNHRLEAFRRLGIGEYAVLFWATEGEEEFFPAVLDNPDAPCYNNTEI
;
A
#
# COMPACT_ATOMS: atom_id res chain seq x y z
N MET A 1 15.39 22.51 -4.02
CA MET A 1 14.61 21.29 -3.77
C MET A 1 13.57 21.63 -2.73
N GLU A 2 12.30 21.35 -3.00
CA GLU A 2 11.24 21.48 -2.00
C GLU A 2 11.52 20.55 -0.81
N ASN A 3 11.36 21.09 0.39
CA ASN A 3 11.47 20.30 1.62
C ASN A 3 10.09 19.70 1.91
N LEU A 4 9.88 18.45 1.50
CA LEU A 4 8.63 17.73 1.75
C LEU A 4 8.51 17.42 3.25
N THR A 5 7.33 17.67 3.82
CA THR A 5 7.05 17.34 5.21
C THR A 5 6.31 16.01 5.25
N TYR A 6 6.87 15.03 5.95
CA TYR A 6 6.27 13.70 6.08
C TYR A 6 4.96 13.72 6.86
N ASN A 7 3.99 12.94 6.38
CA ASN A 7 2.91 12.34 7.16
C ASN A 7 2.43 11.03 6.49
N GLN A 8 1.57 10.29 7.19
CA GLN A 8 1.11 8.95 6.81
C GLN A 8 -0.06 8.91 5.82
N THR A 9 -0.44 10.03 5.20
CA THR A 9 -1.60 10.11 4.30
C THR A 9 -1.26 9.68 2.86
N LEU A 10 -2.27 9.32 2.07
CA LEU A 10 -2.09 9.11 0.64
C LEU A 10 -1.68 10.41 -0.05
N SER A 11 -2.26 11.56 0.33
CA SER A 11 -1.88 12.84 -0.25
C SER A 11 -0.37 13.11 -0.12
N CYS A 12 0.22 12.86 1.05
CA CYS A 12 1.66 13.00 1.25
C CYS A 12 2.46 11.97 0.44
N ALA A 13 2.05 10.70 0.41
CA ALA A 13 2.70 9.69 -0.42
C ALA A 13 2.72 10.09 -1.91
N MET A 14 1.64 10.69 -2.40
CA MET A 14 1.53 11.20 -3.77
C MET A 14 2.50 12.37 -4.04
N GLU A 15 2.67 13.29 -3.08
CA GLU A 15 3.66 14.38 -3.20
C GLU A 15 5.09 13.85 -3.29
N TYR A 16 5.45 12.90 -2.43
CA TYR A 16 6.75 12.22 -2.48
C TYR A 16 6.94 11.47 -3.81
N ALA A 17 5.91 10.80 -4.32
CA ALA A 17 5.96 10.14 -5.62
C ALA A 17 6.20 11.12 -6.77
N ARG A 18 5.47 12.25 -6.82
CA ARG A 18 5.65 13.30 -7.84
C ARG A 18 7.06 13.91 -7.81
N ALA A 19 7.67 13.98 -6.63
CA ALA A 19 9.05 14.44 -6.46
C ALA A 19 10.11 13.36 -6.74
N GLY A 20 9.73 12.13 -7.12
CA GLY A 20 10.65 11.02 -7.33
C GLY A 20 11.28 10.46 -6.04
N ARG A 21 10.63 10.67 -4.89
CA ARG A 21 11.12 10.36 -3.53
C ARG A 21 10.23 9.35 -2.78
N ILE A 22 9.44 8.54 -3.49
CA ILE A 22 8.48 7.63 -2.85
C ILE A 22 9.14 6.62 -1.89
N GLU A 23 10.35 6.15 -2.21
CA GLU A 23 11.11 5.25 -1.34
C GLU A 23 11.44 5.89 0.02
N GLU A 24 11.72 7.20 0.04
CA GLU A 24 11.94 7.95 1.27
C GLU A 24 10.67 7.97 2.14
N TRP A 25 9.52 8.24 1.53
CA TRP A 25 8.23 8.19 2.24
C TRP A 25 7.97 6.81 2.85
N VAL A 26 8.25 5.74 2.11
CA VAL A 26 8.10 4.35 2.61
C VAL A 26 8.98 4.09 3.82
N HIS A 27 10.24 4.53 3.79
CA HIS A 27 11.18 4.34 4.90
C HIS A 27 10.84 5.18 6.13
N LEU A 28 10.11 6.29 5.98
CA LEU A 28 9.56 7.07 7.09
C LEU A 28 8.27 6.42 7.63
N TYR A 29 7.41 5.93 6.75
CA TYR A 29 6.09 5.36 7.09
C TYR A 29 6.15 4.01 7.78
N LEU A 30 6.84 3.01 7.19
CA LEU A 30 6.76 1.62 7.65
C LEU A 30 7.16 1.42 9.12
N PRO A 31 8.25 2.03 9.64
CA PRO A 31 8.65 1.81 11.02
C PRO A 31 7.70 2.39 12.07
N VAL A 32 7.02 3.50 11.73
CA VAL A 32 6.28 4.32 12.70
C VAL A 32 4.78 4.11 12.56
N ASP A 33 4.21 4.55 11.45
CA ASP A 33 2.76 4.55 11.22
C ASP A 33 2.27 3.22 10.61
N GLY A 34 3.07 2.63 9.72
CA GLY A 34 2.81 1.28 9.19
C GLY A 34 3.06 0.17 10.21
N ARG A 35 3.86 0.43 11.24
CA ARG A 35 4.28 -0.52 12.30
C ARG A 35 4.81 -1.85 11.74
N ASN A 36 5.50 -1.79 10.61
CA ASN A 36 6.04 -2.93 9.88
C ASN A 36 7.56 -2.82 9.77
N GLN A 37 8.21 -2.84 10.93
CA GLN A 37 9.67 -2.80 11.05
C GLN A 37 10.37 -3.91 10.24
N PRO A 38 9.91 -5.18 10.24
CA PRO A 38 10.57 -6.24 9.47
C PRO A 38 10.61 -5.94 7.96
N MET A 39 9.52 -5.41 7.39
CA MET A 39 9.50 -4.98 5.99
C MET A 39 10.46 -3.80 5.77
N ALA A 40 10.44 -2.79 6.65
CA ALA A 40 11.32 -1.64 6.54
C ALA A 40 12.81 -2.04 6.51
N ASP A 41 13.19 -3.02 7.33
CA ASP A 41 14.56 -3.55 7.38
C ASP A 41 14.88 -4.38 6.14
N GLY A 42 13.97 -5.26 5.70
CA GLY A 42 14.13 -6.05 4.48
C GLY A 42 14.31 -5.21 3.22
N LEU A 43 13.57 -4.10 3.11
CA LEU A 43 13.68 -3.18 1.97
C LEU A 43 15.07 -2.54 1.88
N ARG A 44 15.76 -2.29 3.01
CA ARG A 44 17.11 -1.70 3.04
C ARG A 44 18.23 -2.64 2.60
N LEU A 45 17.96 -3.93 2.49
CA LEU A 45 18.98 -4.93 2.14
C LEU A 45 19.47 -4.81 0.69
N ALA A 46 18.66 -4.23 -0.20
CA ALA A 46 19.02 -4.02 -1.59
C ALA A 46 18.18 -2.87 -2.18
N PRO A 47 18.65 -2.21 -3.26
CA PRO A 47 17.83 -1.24 -3.99
C PRO A 47 16.51 -1.85 -4.47
N ARG A 48 15.42 -1.08 -4.38
CA ARG A 48 14.09 -1.51 -4.81
C ARG A 48 13.61 -0.64 -5.96
N LYS A 49 12.74 -1.21 -6.80
CA LYS A 49 12.03 -0.45 -7.81
C LYS A 49 10.64 -0.15 -7.30
N TRP A 50 10.20 1.09 -7.50
CA TRP A 50 8.91 1.58 -7.02
C TRP A 50 8.06 2.11 -8.17
N ARG A 51 6.74 1.86 -8.10
CA ARG A 51 5.74 2.39 -9.03
C ARG A 51 4.46 2.77 -8.29
N GLY A 52 3.94 3.97 -8.59
CA GLY A 52 2.75 4.53 -7.96
C GLY A 52 3.07 5.54 -6.84
N PRO A 53 2.09 5.85 -5.97
CA PRO A 53 0.78 5.20 -5.85
C PRO A 53 -0.13 5.38 -7.08
N VAL A 54 -0.88 4.34 -7.46
CA VAL A 54 -1.88 4.39 -8.54
C VAL A 54 -3.20 3.79 -8.09
N ARG A 55 -4.33 4.20 -8.69
CA ARG A 55 -5.61 3.52 -8.47
C ARG A 55 -5.59 2.13 -9.11
N PHE A 56 -5.90 1.10 -8.33
CA PHE A 56 -5.80 -0.30 -8.77
C PHE A 56 -6.94 -1.18 -8.24
N PRO A 57 -7.41 -2.17 -9.02
CA PRO A 57 -8.44 -3.13 -8.58
C PRO A 57 -7.98 -3.97 -7.38
N LEU A 58 -8.69 -3.84 -6.26
CA LEU A 58 -8.38 -4.54 -5.01
C LEU A 58 -8.64 -6.05 -5.07
N SER A 59 -9.48 -6.49 -5.99
CA SER A 59 -9.76 -7.91 -6.25
C SER A 59 -8.55 -8.67 -6.80
N ARG A 60 -7.53 -7.97 -7.31
CA ARG A 60 -6.30 -8.55 -7.86
C ARG A 60 -5.18 -8.71 -6.83
N LEU A 61 -5.39 -8.23 -5.60
CA LEU A 61 -4.39 -8.27 -4.54
C LEU A 61 -4.59 -9.48 -3.64
N THR A 62 -3.48 -10.13 -3.29
CA THR A 62 -3.47 -11.27 -2.38
C THR A 62 -3.05 -10.80 -0.99
N ARG A 63 -3.92 -10.97 0.01
CA ARG A 63 -3.53 -10.79 1.42
C ARG A 63 -2.53 -11.87 1.78
N ILE A 64 -1.48 -11.47 2.51
CA ILE A 64 -0.52 -12.41 3.12
C ILE A 64 -0.57 -12.35 4.65
N CYS A 65 -1.37 -11.45 5.22
CA CYS A 65 -1.54 -11.28 6.65
C CYS A 65 -3.03 -11.26 7.02
N GLY A 66 -3.39 -12.01 8.05
CA GLY A 66 -4.77 -12.18 8.49
C GLY A 66 -4.95 -13.29 9.53
N PRO A 67 -6.17 -13.47 10.05
CA PRO A 67 -6.46 -14.49 11.06
C PRO A 67 -6.64 -15.90 10.51
N GLU A 68 -6.82 -16.03 9.18
CA GLU A 68 -7.02 -17.31 8.50
C GLU A 68 -5.81 -18.23 8.65
N GLU A 69 -6.05 -19.55 8.67
CA GLU A 69 -5.03 -20.54 9.00
C GLU A 69 -3.92 -20.67 7.96
N ASP A 70 -4.24 -20.36 6.70
CA ASP A 70 -3.35 -20.42 5.54
C ASP A 70 -2.56 -19.13 5.29
N MET A 71 -2.72 -18.11 6.15
CA MET A 71 -1.99 -16.85 6.01
C MET A 71 -0.50 -17.03 6.34
N LYS A 72 0.36 -16.55 5.41
CA LYS A 72 1.82 -16.45 5.59
C LYS A 72 2.20 -15.77 6.91
N TRP A 73 1.45 -14.74 7.28
CA TRP A 73 1.59 -14.00 8.54
C TRP A 73 0.27 -14.01 9.32
N ARG A 74 0.14 -15.00 10.22
CA ARG A 74 -1.09 -15.15 11.01
C ARG A 74 -1.17 -14.14 12.15
N THR A 75 -2.34 -13.52 12.30
CA THR A 75 -2.66 -12.58 13.40
C THR A 75 -3.77 -13.11 14.29
N HIS A 76 -3.88 -12.59 15.52
CA HIS A 76 -4.97 -12.97 16.41
C HIS A 76 -6.33 -12.48 15.85
N PRO A 77 -7.37 -13.34 15.75
CA PRO A 77 -8.65 -12.97 15.14
C PRO A 77 -9.31 -11.74 15.75
N VAL A 78 -9.32 -11.64 17.09
CA VAL A 78 -9.94 -10.50 17.79
C VAL A 78 -9.20 -9.19 17.49
N GLN A 79 -7.87 -9.20 17.49
CA GLN A 79 -7.07 -7.99 17.25
C GLN A 79 -7.21 -7.53 15.79
N PHE A 80 -7.24 -8.48 14.86
CA PHE A 80 -7.48 -8.20 13.45
C PHE A 80 -8.86 -7.55 13.25
N GLU A 81 -9.90 -8.12 13.87
CA GLU A 81 -11.26 -7.59 13.79
C GLU A 81 -11.38 -6.18 14.41
N GLU A 82 -10.76 -5.94 15.57
CA GLU A 82 -10.72 -4.62 16.21
C GLU A 82 -10.09 -3.56 15.29
N HIS A 83 -8.96 -3.88 14.65
CA HIS A 83 -8.31 -2.98 13.71
C HIS A 83 -9.16 -2.71 12.46
N VAL A 84 -9.75 -3.76 11.86
CA VAL A 84 -10.63 -3.61 10.70
C VAL A 84 -11.84 -2.76 11.04
N SER A 85 -12.50 -3.03 12.17
CA SER A 85 -13.67 -2.27 12.64
C SER A 85 -13.34 -0.79 12.89
N SER A 86 -12.15 -0.50 13.42
CA SER A 86 -11.66 0.88 13.57
C SER A 86 -11.48 1.55 12.21
N LEU A 87 -10.81 0.88 11.27
CA LEU A 87 -10.57 1.40 9.92
C LEU A 87 -11.87 1.67 9.16
N VAL A 88 -12.86 0.78 9.26
CA VAL A 88 -14.18 0.98 8.64
C VAL A 88 -14.78 2.33 9.06
N ARG A 89 -14.77 2.64 10.36
CA ARG A 89 -15.30 3.91 10.90
C ARG A 89 -14.53 5.13 10.40
N GLU A 90 -13.21 5.03 10.28
CA GLU A 90 -12.39 6.14 9.78
C GLU A 90 -12.60 6.36 8.27
N ILE A 91 -12.74 5.28 7.49
CA ILE A 91 -13.06 5.38 6.06
C ILE A 91 -14.43 6.03 5.83
N GLU A 92 -15.45 5.65 6.61
CA GLU A 92 -16.78 6.26 6.54
C GLU A 92 -16.77 7.76 6.86
N LYS A 93 -15.79 8.24 7.65
CA LYS A 93 -15.58 9.68 7.93
C LYS A 93 -14.75 10.40 6.86
N GLY A 94 -14.32 9.70 5.81
CA GLY A 94 -13.49 10.27 4.73
C GLY A 94 -12.01 10.41 5.09
N ALA A 95 -11.47 9.53 5.95
CA ALA A 95 -10.05 9.56 6.30
C ALA A 95 -9.14 9.39 5.06
N ASP A 96 -8.09 10.22 4.98
CA ASP A 96 -7.02 10.09 4.00
C ASP A 96 -6.01 9.01 4.45
N LEU A 97 -6.30 7.76 4.08
CA LEU A 97 -5.49 6.61 4.47
C LEU A 97 -4.27 6.44 3.56
N PRO A 98 -3.13 5.95 4.08
CA PRO A 98 -1.94 5.67 3.26
C PRO A 98 -2.25 4.73 2.07
N PRO A 99 -1.41 4.68 1.03
CA PRO A 99 -1.54 3.66 -0.02
C PRO A 99 -1.31 2.24 0.52
N LEU A 100 -1.88 1.24 -0.14
CA LEU A 100 -1.50 -0.15 0.06
C LEU A 100 -0.10 -0.39 -0.52
N ILE A 101 0.72 -1.25 0.10
CA ILE A 101 2.07 -1.54 -0.42
C ILE A 101 2.15 -3.00 -0.84
N VAL A 102 2.50 -3.23 -2.10
CA VAL A 102 2.41 -4.53 -2.77
C VAL A 102 3.76 -4.92 -3.35
N HIS A 103 4.20 -6.15 -3.06
CA HIS A 103 5.35 -6.76 -3.72
C HIS A 103 4.89 -7.47 -5.00
N CYS A 104 5.51 -7.12 -6.12
CA CYS A 104 5.35 -7.81 -7.39
C CYS A 104 6.38 -8.94 -7.50
N THR A 105 5.89 -10.17 -7.59
CA THR A 105 6.72 -11.37 -7.79
C THR A 105 6.18 -12.21 -8.93
N SER A 106 6.94 -13.24 -9.33
CA SER A 106 6.45 -14.27 -10.25
C SER A 106 5.22 -15.04 -9.73
N GLU A 107 4.98 -15.02 -8.41
CA GLU A 107 3.85 -15.70 -7.78
C GLU A 107 2.60 -14.80 -7.68
N GLY A 108 2.75 -13.49 -7.92
CA GLY A 108 1.63 -12.55 -8.02
C GLY A 108 1.86 -11.23 -7.28
N LEU A 109 0.75 -10.64 -6.82
CA LEU A 109 0.70 -9.33 -6.17
C LEU A 109 0.44 -9.50 -4.66
N GLU A 110 1.50 -9.65 -3.88
CA GLU A 110 1.42 -9.87 -2.43
C GLU A 110 1.24 -8.54 -1.67
N LEU A 111 0.17 -8.41 -0.89
CA LEU A 111 -0.08 -7.23 -0.06
C LEU A 111 0.79 -7.23 1.20
N ASN A 112 1.93 -6.56 1.11
CA ASN A 112 2.93 -6.51 2.18
C ASN A 112 2.56 -5.51 3.31
N ASP A 113 1.87 -4.41 2.98
CA ASP A 113 1.33 -3.48 3.97
C ASP A 113 -0.10 -3.05 3.66
N GLY A 114 -0.94 -2.96 4.69
CA GLY A 114 -2.34 -2.55 4.56
C GLY A 114 -3.36 -3.69 4.50
N ASN A 115 -3.04 -4.89 5.00
CA ASN A 115 -3.95 -6.05 5.01
C ASN A 115 -5.30 -5.75 5.72
N HIS A 116 -5.28 -5.06 6.86
CA HIS A 116 -6.51 -4.61 7.54
C HIS A 116 -7.29 -3.56 6.72
N ARG A 117 -6.58 -2.67 6.00
CA ARG A 117 -7.20 -1.66 5.12
C ARG A 117 -7.90 -2.34 3.94
N LEU A 118 -7.26 -3.32 3.31
CA LEU A 118 -7.87 -4.11 2.24
C LEU A 118 -9.14 -4.82 2.72
N GLU A 119 -9.13 -5.41 3.91
CA GLU A 119 -10.33 -6.04 4.46
C GLU A 119 -11.44 -5.01 4.75
N ALA A 120 -11.11 -3.85 5.33
CA ALA A 120 -12.07 -2.78 5.55
C ALA A 120 -12.68 -2.27 4.23
N PHE A 121 -11.87 -2.08 3.18
CA PHE A 121 -12.33 -1.71 1.85
C PHE A 121 -13.29 -2.75 1.27
N ARG A 122 -12.97 -4.05 1.41
CA ARG A 122 -13.85 -5.14 0.96
C ARG A 122 -15.22 -5.11 1.65
N ARG A 123 -15.25 -4.91 2.97
CA ARG A 123 -16.52 -4.83 3.73
C ARG A 123 -17.37 -3.61 3.34
N LEU A 124 -16.71 -2.52 2.95
CA LEU A 124 -17.37 -1.30 2.46
C LEU A 124 -17.70 -1.35 0.96
N GLY A 125 -17.39 -2.43 0.24
CA GLY A 125 -17.65 -2.54 -1.20
C GLY A 125 -16.76 -1.66 -2.07
N ILE A 126 -15.64 -1.16 -1.55
CA ILE A 126 -14.67 -0.36 -2.30
C ILE A 126 -13.85 -1.30 -3.19
N GLY A 127 -14.00 -1.18 -4.51
CA GLY A 127 -13.35 -2.08 -5.49
C GLY A 127 -11.95 -1.66 -5.92
N GLU A 128 -11.58 -0.40 -5.70
CA GLU A 128 -10.29 0.18 -6.12
C GLU A 128 -9.76 1.14 -5.06
N TYR A 129 -8.44 1.18 -4.91
CA TYR A 129 -7.77 2.15 -4.04
C TYR A 129 -6.35 2.43 -4.55
N ALA A 130 -5.66 3.39 -3.92
CA ALA A 130 -4.28 3.70 -4.21
C ALA A 130 -3.33 2.58 -3.74
N VAL A 131 -2.52 2.08 -4.65
CA VAL A 131 -1.53 1.01 -4.43
C VAL A 131 -0.16 1.48 -4.88
N LEU A 132 0.83 1.30 -4.01
CA LEU A 132 2.25 1.46 -4.27
C LEU A 132 2.85 0.07 -4.50
N PHE A 133 3.43 -0.13 -5.69
CA PHE A 133 4.07 -1.38 -6.07
C PHE A 133 5.57 -1.30 -5.90
N TRP A 134 6.17 -2.41 -5.47
CA TRP A 134 7.62 -2.56 -5.45
C TRP A 134 8.07 -3.93 -5.95
N ALA A 135 9.30 -3.97 -6.46
CA ALA A 135 9.94 -5.17 -6.96
C ALA A 135 11.45 -5.15 -6.62
N THR A 136 12.06 -6.32 -6.52
CA THR A 136 13.52 -6.46 -6.52
C THR A 136 14.04 -6.37 -7.97
N GLU A 137 15.33 -6.11 -8.13
CA GLU A 137 16.00 -6.24 -9.43
C GLU A 137 15.75 -7.61 -10.04
N GLY A 138 15.31 -7.63 -11.31
CA GLY A 138 14.90 -8.82 -12.04
C GLY A 138 13.41 -9.14 -11.93
N GLU A 139 12.68 -8.56 -10.98
CA GLU A 139 11.24 -8.78 -10.79
C GLU A 139 10.38 -7.66 -11.39
N GLU A 140 10.99 -6.63 -12.00
CA GLU A 140 10.26 -5.49 -12.57
C GLU A 140 9.29 -5.89 -13.69
N GLU A 141 9.56 -7.00 -14.38
CA GLU A 141 8.68 -7.53 -15.41
C GLU A 141 7.30 -7.94 -14.88
N PHE A 142 7.16 -8.15 -13.57
CA PHE A 142 5.90 -8.49 -12.90
C PHE A 142 5.11 -7.26 -12.46
N PHE A 143 5.58 -6.04 -12.73
CA PHE A 143 4.76 -4.86 -12.54
C PHE A 143 3.47 -4.98 -13.39
N PRO A 144 2.30 -4.64 -12.83
CA PRO A 144 1.06 -4.65 -13.60
C PRO A 144 1.15 -3.73 -14.82
N ALA A 145 0.85 -4.26 -16.01
CA ALA A 145 0.89 -3.49 -17.28
C ALA A 145 0.02 -2.22 -17.28
N VAL A 146 -0.97 -2.11 -16.37
CA VAL A 146 -1.74 -0.86 -16.19
C VAL A 146 -0.86 0.32 -15.75
N LEU A 147 0.29 0.05 -15.14
CA LEU A 147 1.28 1.06 -14.73
C LEU A 147 2.02 1.68 -15.91
N ASP A 148 2.05 1.01 -17.07
CA ASP A 148 2.71 1.50 -18.28
C ASP A 148 1.81 2.46 -19.07
N ASN A 149 0.53 2.59 -18.67
CA ASN A 149 -0.38 3.56 -19.27
C ASN A 149 -0.14 4.96 -18.64
N PRO A 150 0.37 5.95 -19.39
CA PRO A 150 0.56 7.30 -18.88
C PRO A 150 -0.77 7.99 -18.50
N ASP A 151 -1.89 7.50 -19.03
CA ASP A 151 -3.25 7.96 -18.71
C ASP A 151 -3.90 7.12 -17.59
N ALA A 152 -3.17 6.17 -16.99
CA ALA A 152 -3.67 5.48 -15.81
C ALA A 152 -4.00 6.53 -14.75
N PRO A 153 -5.17 6.45 -14.09
CA PRO A 153 -5.55 7.43 -13.09
C PRO A 153 -4.58 7.36 -11.91
N CYS A 154 -3.54 8.20 -11.96
CA CYS A 154 -2.85 8.67 -10.79
C CYS A 154 -3.89 9.43 -9.95
N TYR A 155 -3.77 9.39 -8.62
CA TYR A 155 -4.69 10.11 -7.74
C TYR A 155 -4.55 11.63 -8.03
N ASN A 156 -5.38 12.13 -8.93
CA ASN A 156 -5.59 13.55 -9.15
C ASN A 156 -6.62 13.96 -8.11
N ASN A 157 -6.24 14.85 -7.19
CA ASN A 157 -7.10 15.43 -6.18
C ASN A 157 -8.12 16.37 -6.83
N THR A 158 -8.96 15.86 -7.72
CA THR A 158 -10.06 16.60 -8.31
C THR A 158 -11.32 15.79 -8.03
N GLU A 159 -12.17 16.40 -7.19
CA GLU A 159 -13.56 16.02 -6.86
C GLU A 159 -13.75 15.12 -5.63
N ILE A 160 -13.87 15.79 -4.47
CA ILE A 160 -14.98 15.55 -3.52
C ILE A 160 -15.93 16.74 -3.68
#